data_AF-A0A0V8JRX5-F1
#
_entry.id   AF-A0A0V8JRX5-F1
#
_cell.length_a   1.000
_cell.length_b   1.000
_cell.length_c   1.000
_cell.angle_alpha   90.00
_cell.angle_beta   90.00
_cell.angle_gamma   90.00
#
_symmetry.space_group_name_H-M   'P 1'
#
loop_
_entity.id
_entity.type
_entity.pdbx_description
1 polymer ?
#
loop_
_entity_poly.entity_id
_entity_poly.type
_entity_poly.pdbx_seq_one_letter_code
_entity_poly.pdbx_strand_id
1 'polypeptide(L)' 'MNTIQDKYANIDVTKVYEYADLPDKISGRCDNCGSVKFKSSVGGGKLLRECTNCGMKKNI' A
#
# COMPACT_ATOMS: atom_id res chain seq x y z
N MET A 1 4.83 5.25 -27.83
CA MET A 1 4.16 5.58 -26.55
C MET A 1 4.80 4.69 -25.49
N ASN A 2 5.74 5.22 -24.72
CA ASN A 2 6.36 4.46 -23.62
C ASN A 2 5.30 4.31 -22.52
N THR A 3 4.62 3.17 -22.48
CA THR A 3 3.75 2.78 -21.38
C THR A 3 4.64 2.46 -20.19
N ILE A 4 5.08 3.49 -19.49
CA ILE A 4 5.59 3.34 -18.12
C ILE A 4 4.39 2.79 -17.35
N GLN A 5 4.37 1.48 -17.12
CA GLN A 5 3.33 0.84 -16.33
C GLN A 5 3.31 1.52 -14.97
N ASP A 6 2.28 2.32 -14.71
CA ASP A 6 2.03 2.88 -13.40
C ASP A 6 1.85 1.70 -12.45
N LYS A 7 2.89 1.41 -11.66
CA LYS A 7 2.89 0.32 -10.65
C LYS A 7 1.74 0.45 -9.64
N TYR A 8 1.13 1.64 -9.58
CA TYR A 8 0.04 2.02 -8.69
C TYR A 8 -1.33 2.09 -9.38
N ALA A 9 -1.42 1.88 -10.71
CA ALA A 9 -2.69 1.97 -11.44
C ALA A 9 -3.61 0.76 -11.22
N ASN A 10 -3.05 -0.40 -10.86
CA ASN A 10 -3.79 -1.64 -10.64
C ASN A 10 -3.34 -2.30 -9.33
N ILE A 11 -3.67 -1.68 -8.20
CA ILE A 11 -3.36 -2.24 -6.89
C ILE A 11 -4.41 -3.28 -6.52
N ASP A 12 -3.93 -4.49 -6.26
CA ASP A 12 -4.73 -5.60 -5.78
C ASP A 12 -4.77 -5.56 -4.25
N VAL A 13 -5.90 -5.11 -3.68
CA VAL A 13 -6.09 -4.99 -2.23
C VAL A 13 -6.13 -6.32 -1.49
N THR A 14 -6.20 -7.44 -2.21
CA THR A 14 -6.13 -8.79 -1.60
C THR A 14 -4.69 -9.23 -1.34
N LYS A 15 -3.70 -8.56 -1.95
CA LYS A 15 -2.28 -8.83 -1.75
C LYS A 15 -1.69 -7.93 -0.67
N VAL A 16 -0.66 -8.44 -0.02
CA VAL A 16 0.20 -7.66 0.87
C VAL A 16 1.44 -7.25 0.06
N TYR A 17 1.68 -5.95 -0.02
CA TYR A 17 2.86 -5.40 -0.68
C TYR A 17 3.96 -5.14 0.34
N GLU A 18 5.22 -5.37 -0.01
CA GLU A 18 6.35 -4.92 0.81
C GLU A 18 6.74 -3.50 0.40
N TYR A 19 6.99 -2.62 1.37
CA TYR A 19 7.38 -1.23 1.13
C TYR A 19 8.68 -1.11 0.31
N ALA A 20 9.56 -2.10 0.40
CA ALA A 20 10.79 -2.18 -0.40
C ALA A 20 10.51 -2.32 -1.91
N ASP A 21 9.48 -3.06 -2.30
CA ASP A 21 9.11 -3.31 -3.70
C ASP A 21 8.17 -2.24 -4.25
N LEU A 22 7.25 -1.77 -3.39
CA LEU A 22 6.24 -0.77 -3.71
C LEU A 22 6.17 0.29 -2.60
N PRO A 23 7.08 1.28 -2.60
CA PRO A 23 7.06 2.37 -1.64
C PRO A 23 5.77 3.19 -1.76
N ASP A 24 5.48 4.06 -0.80
CA ASP A 24 4.31 4.93 -0.89
C ASP A 24 4.52 5.94 -2.04
N LYS A 25 3.58 6.01 -2.99
CA LYS A 25 3.59 7.03 -4.06
C LYS A 25 3.48 8.43 -3.46
N ILE A 26 2.65 8.56 -2.43
CA ILE A 26 2.53 9.75 -1.59
C ILE A 26 2.55 9.29 -0.14
N SER A 27 3.59 9.69 0.61
CA SER A 27 3.75 9.30 2.01
C SER A 27 2.50 9.61 2.83
N GLY A 28 2.02 8.60 3.58
CA GLY A 28 0.83 8.73 4.42
C GLY A 28 -0.50 8.74 3.68
N ARG A 29 -0.53 8.40 2.38
CA ARG A 29 -1.76 8.17 1.62
C ARG A 29 -1.79 6.76 1.05
N CYS A 30 -2.99 6.19 1.00
CA CYS A 30 -3.19 4.88 0.41
C CYS A 30 -2.98 5.00 -1.09
N ASP A 31 -2.10 4.17 -1.64
CA ASP A 31 -1.79 4.26 -3.08
C ASP A 31 -3.00 3.91 -3.97
N ASN A 32 -3.96 3.13 -3.43
CA ASN A 32 -5.16 2.73 -4.17
C ASN A 32 -6.30 3.76 -4.08
N CYS A 33 -6.61 4.29 -2.89
CA CYS A 33 -7.78 5.16 -2.69
C CYS A 33 -7.47 6.56 -2.16
N GLY A 34 -6.20 6.90 -1.92
CA GLY A 34 -5.78 8.21 -1.42
C GLY A 34 -6.14 8.53 0.03
N SER A 35 -6.75 7.58 0.76
CA SER A 35 -7.13 7.73 2.17
C SER A 35 -5.91 7.86 3.08
N VAL A 36 -6.05 8.62 4.17
CA VAL A 36 -5.04 8.80 5.23
C VAL A 36 -5.32 7.92 6.45
N LYS A 37 -6.44 7.19 6.46
CA LYS A 37 -6.84 6.34 7.59
C LYS A 37 -6.27 4.93 7.40
N PHE A 38 -5.41 4.53 8.32
CA PHE A 38 -4.79 3.22 8.35
C PHE A 38 -4.91 2.56 9.71
N LYS A 39 -5.01 1.25 9.70
CA LYS A 39 -4.85 0.38 10.86
C LYS A 39 -3.48 -0.26 10.75
N SER A 40 -2.64 -0.06 11.74
CA SER A 40 -1.32 -0.69 11.80
C SER A 40 -1.36 -1.87 12.77
N SER A 41 -0.79 -3.01 12.36
CA SER A 41 -0.63 -4.19 13.20
C SER A 41 0.85 -4.60 13.19
N VAL A 42 1.40 -4.93 14.35
CA VAL A 42 2.79 -5.37 14.47
C VAL A 42 2.81 -6.87 14.70
N GLY A 43 3.57 -7.60 13.91
CA GLY A 43 3.68 -9.06 14.03
C GLY A 43 5.00 -9.57 13.46
N GLY A 44 5.68 -10.44 14.19
CA GLY A 44 6.94 -11.06 13.74
C GLY A 44 8.07 -10.07 13.41
N GLY A 45 8.06 -8.88 14.02
CA GLY A 45 9.06 -7.83 13.78
C GLY A 45 8.78 -6.95 12.56
N LYS A 46 7.64 -7.10 11.89
CA LYS A 46 7.22 -6.25 10.77
C LYS A 46 5.96 -5.44 11.09
N LEU A 47 5.80 -4.28 10.45
CA LEU A 47 4.63 -3.42 10.61
C LEU A 47 3.69 -3.58 9.41
N LEU A 48 2.57 -4.26 9.60
CA LEU A 48 1.52 -4.35 8.59
C LEU A 48 0.59 -3.13 8.68
N ARG A 49 0.64 -2.26 7.68
CA ARG A 49 -0.28 -1.14 7.50
C ARG A 49 -1.43 -1.53 6.58
N GLU A 50 -2.65 -1.46 7.08
CA GLU A 50 -3.88 -1.73 6.35
C GLU A 50 -4.71 -0.46 6.17
N CYS A 51 -5.12 -0.11 4.95
CA CYS A 51 -6.02 1.00 4.72
C CYS A 51 -7.43 0.64 5.17
N THR A 52 -8.02 1.43 6.07
CA THR A 52 -9.37 1.15 6.58
C THR A 52 -10.48 1.44 5.58
N ASN A 53 -10.17 2.12 4.47
CA ASN A 53 -11.14 2.48 3.44
C ASN A 53 -11.27 1.42 2.34
N CYS A 54 -10.15 0.88 1.87
CA CYS A 54 -10.14 -0.10 0.76
C CYS A 54 -9.51 -1.45 1.11
N GLY A 55 -8.97 -1.63 2.32
CA GLY A 55 -8.35 -2.88 2.76
C GLY A 55 -6.94 -3.13 2.23
N MET A 56 -6.34 -2.19 1.48
CA MET A 56 -4.97 -2.34 0.97
C MET A 56 -3.98 -2.56 2.12
N LYS A 57 -3.20 -3.62 2.03
CA LYS A 57 -2.20 -3.99 3.03
C LYS A 57 -0.78 -3.77 2.50
N LYS A 58 0.05 -3.13 3.31
CA LYS A 58 1.47 -2.92 3.03
C LYS A 58 2.30 -3.22 4.26
N ASN A 59 3.34 -4.01 4.08
CA ASN A 59 4.32 -4.31 5.09
C ASN A 59 5.42 -3.26 5.06
N ILE A 60 5.73 -2.69 6.22
CA ILE A 60 6.69 -1.60 6.41
C ILE A 60 7.78 -2.06 7.38
#